data_AF-A0A2G5KKU7-F1
#
_entry.id   AF-A0A2G5KKU7-F1
#
_cell.length_a   1.000
_cell.length_b   1.000
_cell.length_c   1.000
_cell.angle_alpha   90.00
_cell.angle_beta   90.00
_cell.angle_gamma   90.00
#
_symmetry.space_group_name_H-M   'P 1'
#
loop_
_entity.id
_entity.type
_entity.pdbx_description
1 polymer ?
#
loop_
_entity_poly.entity_id
_entity_poly.type
_entity_poly.pdbx_seq_one_letter_code
_entity_poly.pdbx_strand_id
1 'polypeptide(L)' 'MIYLKFQDLSEEKQEELLKVSREHVTYLFGDSIKKYVDKTGADFEHLIDEKTIKNLYTYDYVFNI' A
#
# COMPACT_ATOMS: atom_id res chain seq x y z
N MET A 1 -17.85 -11.36 12.55
CA MET A 1 -16.78 -10.44 12.10
C MET A 1 -15.49 -11.24 12.11
N ILE A 2 -14.95 -11.55 10.94
CA ILE A 2 -13.69 -12.29 10.82
C ILE A 2 -12.58 -11.25 10.68
N TYR A 3 -11.59 -11.30 11.55
CA TYR A 3 -10.38 -10.48 11.43
C TYR A 3 -9.38 -11.24 10.57
N LEU A 4 -9.23 -10.82 9.32
CA LEU A 4 -8.21 -11.36 8.41
C LEU A 4 -7.15 -10.29 8.23
N LYS A 5 -5.93 -10.59 8.65
CA LYS A 5 -4.77 -9.75 8.34
C LYS A 5 -4.32 -10.06 6.91
N PHE A 6 -3.57 -9.12 6.34
CA PHE A 6 -2.88 -9.34 5.06
C PHE A 6 -2.09 -10.66 5.05
N GLN A 7 -1.42 -10.98 6.16
CA GLN A 7 -0.63 -12.20 6.34
C GLN A 7 -1.47 -13.49 6.40
N ASP A 8 -2.77 -13.38 6.69
CA ASP A 8 -3.67 -14.54 6.76
C ASP A 8 -4.24 -14.92 5.38
N LEU A 9 -4.00 -14.10 4.36
CA LEU A 9 -4.44 -14.36 2.98
C LEU A 9 -3.49 -15.34 2.28
N SER A 10 -3.99 -16.06 1.27
CA SER A 10 -3.13 -16.85 0.38
C SER A 10 -2.14 -15.94 -0.37
N GLU A 11 -0.99 -16.48 -0.78
CA GLU A 11 0.03 -15.72 -1.53
C GLU A 11 -0.56 -15.04 -2.78
N GLU A 12 -1.39 -15.74 -3.53
CA GLU A 12 -2.11 -15.20 -4.70
C GLU A 12 -2.95 -13.96 -4.33
N LYS A 13 -3.68 -14.01 -3.21
CA LYS A 13 -4.53 -12.91 -2.74
C LYS A 13 -3.70 -11.78 -2.15
N GLN A 14 -2.57 -12.08 -1.53
CA GLN A 14 -1.61 -11.07 -1.09
C GLN A 14 -1.04 -10.29 -2.28
N GLU A 15 -0.65 -10.96 -3.36
CA GLU A 15 -0.16 -10.30 -4.58
C GLU A 15 -1.22 -9.44 -5.26
N GLU A 16 -2.45 -9.94 -5.37
CA GLU A 16 -3.58 -9.18 -5.93
C GLU A 16 -3.83 -7.91 -5.12
N LEU A 17 -3.90 -8.04 -3.79
CA LEU A 17 -4.14 -6.93 -2.89
C LEU A 17 -2.97 -5.93 -2.86
N LEU A 18 -1.73 -6.40 -3.00
CA LEU A 18 -0.55 -5.55 -3.16
C LEU A 18 -0.67 -4.63 -4.39
N LYS A 19 -1.09 -5.17 -5.54
CA LYS A 19 -1.28 -4.38 -6.77
C LYS A 19 -2.36 -3.31 -6.58
N VAL A 20 -3.54 -3.72 -6.11
CA VAL A 20 -4.67 -2.80 -5.87
C VAL A 20 -4.29 -1.73 -4.84
N SER A 21 -3.61 -2.10 -3.76
CA SER A 21 -3.19 -1.15 -2.75
C SER A 21 -2.13 -0.18 -3.26
N ARG A 22 -1.20 -0.62 -4.11
CA ARG A 22 -0.20 0.26 -4.72
C ARG A 22 -0.85 1.31 -5.61
N GLU A 23 -1.82 0.91 -6.44
CA GLU A 23 -2.60 1.84 -7.27
C GLU A 23 -3.35 2.86 -6.42
N HIS A 24 -4.00 2.40 -5.35
CA HIS A 24 -4.73 3.27 -4.44
C HIS A 24 -3.82 4.26 -3.70
N VAL A 25 -2.66 3.80 -3.20
CA VAL A 25 -1.65 4.66 -2.57
C VAL A 25 -1.09 5.67 -3.57
N THR A 26 -0.82 5.24 -4.81
CA THR A 26 -0.36 6.13 -5.88
C THR A 26 -1.39 7.19 -6.21
N TYR A 27 -2.67 6.83 -6.29
CA TYR A 27 -3.76 7.78 -6.53
C TYR A 27 -3.88 8.82 -5.40
N LEU A 28 -3.79 8.39 -4.14
CA LEU A 28 -3.95 9.28 -2.98
C LEU A 28 -2.70 10.13 -2.69
N PHE A 29 -1.51 9.56 -2.81
CA PHE A 29 -0.27 10.15 -2.33
C PHE A 29 0.73 10.48 -3.44
N GLY A 30 0.52 10.01 -4.68
CA GLY A 30 1.45 10.16 -5.79
C GLY A 30 1.83 11.61 -6.05
N ASP A 31 0.87 12.53 -6.13
CA ASP A 31 1.18 13.94 -6.35
C ASP A 31 2.00 14.58 -5.21
N SER A 32 1.76 14.14 -3.98
CA SER A 32 2.50 14.65 -2.81
C SER A 32 3.91 14.09 -2.75
N ILE A 33 4.07 12.79 -3.02
CA ILE A 33 5.36 12.11 -3.06
C ILE A 33 6.18 12.66 -4.23
N LYS A 34 5.58 12.90 -5.39
CA LYS A 34 6.26 13.49 -6.54
C LYS A 34 6.84 14.86 -6.23
N LYS A 35 6.06 15.74 -5.61
CA LYS A 35 6.55 17.06 -5.14
C LYS A 35 7.67 16.96 -4.11
N TYR A 36 7.69 15.90 -3.30
CA TYR A 36 8.76 15.66 -2.33
C TYR A 36 10.02 15.18 -3.03
N VAL A 37 9.89 14.20 -3.92
CA VAL A 37 10.97 13.66 -4.77
C VAL A 37 11.63 14.77 -5.59
N ASP A 38 10.85 15.64 -6.22
CA ASP A 38 11.37 16.78 -7.00
C ASP A 38 12.23 17.73 -6.16
N LYS A 39 11.98 17.83 -4.84
CA LYS A 39 12.72 18.70 -3.93
C LYS A 39 13.94 18.03 -3.31
N THR A 40 13.86 16.73 -3.02
CA THR A 40 14.89 16.02 -2.25
C THR A 40 15.74 15.08 -3.09
N GLY A 41 15.33 14.77 -4.32
CA GLY A 41 15.95 13.72 -5.15
C GLY A 41 15.71 12.31 -4.61
N ALA A 42 14.66 12.11 -3.81
CA ALA A 42 14.31 10.78 -3.28
C ALA A 42 13.74 9.87 -4.38
N ASP A 43 13.70 8.56 -4.13
CA ASP A 43 13.12 7.59 -5.06
C ASP A 43 11.59 7.53 -4.88
N PHE A 44 10.85 7.88 -5.93
CA PHE A 44 9.39 7.85 -5.95
C PHE A 44 8.83 6.44 -5.75
N GLU A 45 9.37 5.46 -6.46
CA GLU A 45 8.87 4.08 -6.43
C GLU A 45 9.11 3.46 -5.05
N HIS A 46 10.29 3.72 -4.46
CA HIS A 46 10.59 3.27 -3.12
C HIS A 46 9.60 3.82 -2.08
N LEU A 47 9.30 5.12 -2.14
CA LEU A 47 8.36 5.77 -1.20
C LEU A 47 6.92 5.26 -1.36
N ILE A 48 6.49 4.95 -2.59
CA ILE A 48 5.19 4.34 -2.86
C ILE A 48 5.13 2.92 -2.29
N ASP A 49 6.18 2.11 -2.50
CA ASP A 49 6.24 0.73 -2.01
C ASP A 49 6.28 0.67 -0.48
N GLU A 50 7.11 1.51 0.17
CA GLU A 50 7.12 1.63 1.63
C GLU A 50 5.75 2.00 2.19
N LYS A 51 5.08 2.98 1.56
CA LYS A 51 3.77 3.43 2.00
C LYS A 51 2.71 2.33 1.81
N THR A 52 2.80 1.58 0.71
CA THR A 52 1.89 0.46 0.39
C THR A 52 2.04 -0.67 1.39
N ILE A 53 3.28 -1.12 1.66
CA ILE A 53 3.56 -2.16 2.65
C ILE A 53 3.07 -1.71 4.03
N LYS A 54 3.39 -0.48 4.43
CA LYS A 54 2.92 0.06 5.72
C LYS A 54 1.40 0.02 5.81
N ASN A 55 0.69 0.37 4.73
CA ASN A 55 -0.76 0.36 4.73
C ASN A 55 -1.33 -1.06 4.91
N LEU A 56 -0.78 -2.04 4.20
CA LEU A 56 -1.25 -3.44 4.25
C LEU A 56 -0.92 -4.16 5.56
N TYR A 57 0.25 -3.88 6.15
CA TYR A 57 0.70 -4.56 7.36
C TYR A 57 0.29 -3.84 8.66
N THR A 58 -0.09 -2.55 8.60
CA THR A 58 -0.45 -1.76 9.80
C THR A 58 -1.97 -1.64 9.96
N TYR A 59 -2.76 -1.64 8.89
CA TYR A 59 -4.21 -1.64 9.02
C TYR A 59 -4.72 -3.06 9.26
N ASP A 60 -5.46 -3.25 10.36
CA ASP A 60 -6.38 -4.37 10.51
C ASP A 60 -7.45 -4.19 9.41
N TYR A 61 -7.24 -4.81 8.25
CA TYR A 61 -8.25 -4.84 7.20
C TYR A 61 -9.43 -5.67 7.72
N VAL A 62 -10.43 -4.98 8.26
CA VAL A 62 -11.68 -5.61 8.67
C VAL A 62 -12.52 -5.81 7.41
N PHE A 63 -12.46 -7.01 6.84
CA PHE A 63 -13.42 -7.41 5.82
C PHE A 63 -14.78 -7.65 6.49
N ASN A 64 -15.72 -6.73 6.30
CA ASN A 64 -17.13 -6.98 6.58
C ASN A 64 -17.69 -7.83 5.44
N ILE A 65 -17.85 -9.13 5.68
CA ILE A 65 -18.57 -10.08 4.83
C ILE A 65 -19.90 -10.39 5.51
#